data_AF-A0A482VLF5-F1
#
_entry.id   AF-A0A482VLF5-F1
#
_cell.length_a   1.000
_cell.length_b   1.000
_cell.length_c   1.000
_cell.angle_alpha   90.00
_cell.angle_beta   90.00
_cell.angle_gamma   90.00
#
_symmetry.space_group_name_H-M   'P 1'
#
loop_
_entity.id
_entity.type
_entity.pdbx_description
1 polymer ?
#
loop_
_entity_poly.entity_id
_entity_poly.type
_entity_poly.pdbx_seq_one_letter_code
_entity_poly.pdbx_strand_id
1 'polypeptide(L)'
;MNIFTLKALGLWPKNDELYKFNLYSLYTAVSIIIINGAIFFQVMYIVHVHLNLEDLIDSIFITIAQILASIKMCLFMRNVRILKQLMVTLKSDYFKVRTIRQRELIQPALSIWKTTYVTFWILVNTTIVLWAILPLFNKEKDLPFKALFPYDTTASPIYEITYLHQVIGIFLCAMASLNIDIFMAALMMIVGAQCDLLCDD
;
A
#
# COMPACT_ATOMS: atom_id res chain seq x y z
N MET A 1 -14.64 3.14 1.90
CA MET A 1 -13.45 3.91 1.48
C MET A 1 -12.25 2.99 1.26
N ASN A 2 -11.73 2.30 2.28
CA ASN A 2 -10.60 1.36 2.14
C ASN A 2 -10.73 0.32 1.00
N ILE A 3 -11.84 -0.43 0.91
CA ILE A 3 -12.05 -1.40 -0.19
C ILE A 3 -12.09 -0.73 -1.57
N PHE A 4 -12.61 0.49 -1.66
CA PHE A 4 -12.61 1.23 -2.93
C PHE A 4 -11.18 1.59 -3.34
N THR A 5 -10.35 2.04 -2.38
CA THR A 5 -8.93 2.30 -2.63
C THR A 5 -8.18 1.02 -3.01
N LEU A 6 -8.44 -0.11 -2.34
CA LEU A 6 -7.86 -1.42 -2.72
C LEU A 6 -8.25 -1.85 -4.14
N LYS A 7 -9.48 -1.56 -4.58
CA LYS A 7 -9.91 -1.77 -5.99
C LYS A 7 -9.13 -0.86 -6.94
N ALA A 8 -9.00 0.42 -6.61
CA ALA A 8 -8.26 1.38 -7.43
C ALA A 8 -6.77 1.01 -7.56
N LEU A 9 -6.17 0.41 -6.53
CA LEU A 9 -4.78 -0.07 -6.53
C LEU A 9 -4.59 -1.42 -7.23
N GLY A 10 -5.64 -2.05 -7.75
CA GLY A 10 -5.53 -3.36 -8.41
C GLY A 10 -5.50 -4.56 -7.45
N LEU A 11 -5.67 -4.34 -6.14
CA LEU A 11 -5.54 -5.36 -5.10
C LEU A 11 -6.86 -6.08 -4.77
N TRP A 12 -8.01 -5.57 -5.23
CA TRP A 12 -9.31 -6.13 -4.91
C TRP A 12 -10.17 -6.43 -6.15
N PRO A 13 -10.00 -7.61 -6.81
CA PRO A 13 -10.77 -7.95 -8.01
C PRO A 13 -12.28 -8.00 -7.72
N LYS A 14 -13.13 -7.74 -8.74
CA LYS A 14 -14.60 -7.72 -8.57
C LYS A 14 -15.21 -9.12 -8.39
N ASN A 15 -14.66 -10.12 -9.07
CA ASN A 15 -15.18 -11.49 -9.02
C ASN A 15 -14.58 -12.24 -7.83
N ASP A 16 -15.31 -13.23 -7.28
CA ASP A 16 -14.82 -14.10 -6.19
C ASP A 16 -13.70 -15.06 -6.62
N GLU A 17 -13.45 -15.12 -7.93
CA GLU A 17 -12.36 -15.88 -8.51
C GLU A 17 -11.01 -15.14 -8.43
N LEU A 18 -9.93 -15.92 -8.51
CA LEU A 18 -8.56 -15.42 -8.65
C LEU A 18 -8.42 -14.52 -9.89
N TYR A 19 -7.35 -13.72 -9.95
CA TYR A 19 -7.00 -12.85 -11.07
C TYR A 19 -7.05 -13.63 -12.42
N LYS A 20 -8.15 -13.47 -13.18
CA LYS A 20 -8.30 -13.99 -14.56
C LYS A 20 -7.59 -13.09 -15.55
N PHE A 21 -7.29 -13.59 -16.76
CA PHE A 21 -6.82 -12.73 -17.86
C PHE A 21 -7.91 -11.74 -18.27
N ASN A 22 -7.88 -10.55 -17.68
CA ASN A 22 -8.75 -9.42 -17.99
C ASN A 22 -7.96 -8.11 -17.83
N LEU A 23 -8.56 -7.00 -18.26
CA LEU A 23 -7.94 -5.67 -18.18
C LEU A 23 -7.56 -5.28 -16.74
N TYR A 24 -8.29 -5.77 -15.74
CA TYR A 24 -8.01 -5.48 -14.35
C TYR A 24 -6.73 -6.19 -13.87
N SER A 25 -6.55 -7.47 -14.19
CA SER A 25 -5.33 -8.23 -13.88
C SER A 25 -4.13 -7.72 -14.66
N LEU A 26 -4.33 -7.25 -15.89
CA LEU A 26 -3.27 -6.58 -16.65
C LEU A 26 -2.84 -5.30 -15.94
N TYR A 27 -3.78 -4.46 -15.52
CA TYR A 27 -3.50 -3.27 -14.72
C TYR A 27 -2.76 -3.61 -13.42
N THR A 28 -3.21 -4.62 -12.67
CA THR A 28 -2.53 -5.09 -11.46
C THR A 28 -1.10 -5.55 -11.76
N ALA A 29 -0.88 -6.32 -12.84
CA ALA A 29 0.44 -6.77 -13.24
C ALA A 29 1.36 -5.59 -13.58
N VAL A 30 0.87 -4.60 -14.32
CA VAL A 30 1.61 -3.37 -14.63
C VAL A 30 2.00 -2.63 -13.35
N SER A 31 1.07 -2.45 -12.41
CA SER A 31 1.37 -1.81 -11.11
C SER A 31 2.44 -2.55 -10.31
N ILE A 32 2.38 -3.89 -10.28
CA ILE A 32 3.39 -4.73 -9.62
C ILE A 32 4.76 -4.58 -10.31
N ILE A 33 4.78 -4.56 -11.64
CA ILE A 33 6.01 -4.39 -12.42
C ILE A 33 6.65 -3.03 -12.13
N ILE A 34 5.86 -1.95 -12.08
CA ILE A 34 6.36 -0.61 -11.76
C ILE A 34 7.01 -0.60 -10.36
N ILE A 35 6.32 -1.15 -9.35
CA ILE A 35 6.83 -1.18 -7.98
C ILE A 35 8.12 -2.01 -7.88
N ASN A 36 8.12 -3.23 -8.39
CA ASN A 36 9.28 -4.13 -8.29
C ASN A 36 10.43 -3.69 -9.18
N GLY A 37 10.15 -3.04 -10.32
CA GLY A 37 11.17 -2.43 -11.17
C GLY A 37 11.91 -1.32 -10.44
N ALA A 38 11.19 -0.42 -9.75
CA ALA A 38 11.82 0.62 -8.93
C ALA A 38 12.71 0.03 -7.82
N ILE A 39 12.23 -0.99 -7.11
CA ILE A 39 13.00 -1.69 -6.06
C ILE A 39 14.26 -2.33 -6.65
N PHE A 40 14.14 -2.99 -7.81
CA PHE A 40 15.27 -3.65 -8.45
C PHE A 40 16.41 -2.67 -8.74
N PHE A 41 16.12 -1.50 -9.30
CA PHE A 41 17.15 -0.48 -9.59
C PHE A 41 17.75 0.13 -8.31
N GLN A 42 16.99 0.25 -7.23
CA GLN A 42 17.52 0.67 -5.92
C GLN A 42 18.45 -0.38 -5.31
N VAL A 43 18.09 -1.67 -5.38
CA VAL A 43 18.96 -2.76 -4.93
C VAL A 43 20.26 -2.79 -5.73
N MET A 44 20.18 -2.62 -7.06
CA MET A 44 21.36 -2.55 -7.91
C MET A 44 22.28 -1.39 -7.52
N TYR A 45 21.71 -0.24 -7.17
CA TYR A 45 22.46 0.91 -6.68
C TYR A 45 23.22 0.60 -5.39
N ILE A 46 22.55 0.03 -4.39
CA ILE A 46 23.17 -0.32 -3.10
C ILE A 46 24.30 -1.35 -3.26
N VAL A 47 24.13 -2.32 -4.16
CA VAL A 47 25.11 -3.40 -4.36
C VAL A 47 26.33 -2.95 -5.16
N HIS A 48 26.15 -2.09 -6.17
CA HIS A 48 27.23 -1.75 -7.11
C HIS A 48 27.90 -0.40 -6.83
N VAL A 49 27.21 0.55 -6.19
CA VAL A 49 27.76 1.88 -5.93
C VAL A 49 28.42 1.91 -4.55
N HIS A 50 29.62 2.45 -4.47
CA HIS A 50 30.30 2.69 -3.19
C HIS A 50 29.71 3.95 -2.56
N LEU A 51 28.79 3.75 -1.63
CA LEU A 51 28.08 4.80 -0.93
C LEU A 51 28.81 5.23 0.34
N ASN A 52 28.69 6.51 0.68
CA ASN A 52 29.00 6.95 2.03
C ASN A 52 28.03 6.30 3.02
N LEU A 53 28.42 6.21 4.29
CA LEU A 53 27.63 5.52 5.31
C LEU A 53 26.20 6.08 5.44
N GLU A 54 26.05 7.41 5.36
CA GLU A 54 24.76 8.09 5.44
C GLU A 54 23.84 7.72 4.27
N ASP A 55 24.32 7.89 3.02
CA ASP A 55 23.58 7.51 1.81
C ASP A 55 23.21 6.02 1.77
N LEU A 56 24.10 5.17 2.30
CA LEU A 56 23.88 3.73 2.40
C LEU A 56 22.73 3.41 3.36
N ILE A 57 22.71 4.01 4.55
CA ILE A 57 21.68 3.79 5.56
C ILE A 57 20.31 4.21 5.02
N ASP A 58 20.23 5.41 4.43
CA ASP A 58 18.98 5.94 3.88
C ASP A 58 18.45 5.06 2.73
N SER A 59 19.33 4.67 1.81
CA SER A 59 18.98 3.80 0.68
C SER A 59 18.50 2.42 1.15
N ILE A 60 19.20 1.80 2.11
CA ILE A 60 18.82 0.49 2.66
C ILE A 60 17.48 0.57 3.39
N PHE A 61 17.27 1.59 4.22
CA PHE A 61 16.05 1.75 4.99
C PHE A 61 14.82 1.82 4.07
N ILE A 62 14.89 2.67 3.05
CA ILE A 62 13.82 2.83 2.05
C ILE A 62 13.60 1.52 1.27
N THR A 63 14.68 0.92 0.76
CA THR A 63 14.59 -0.28 -0.09
C THR A 63 13.99 -1.46 0.68
N ILE A 64 14.41 -1.68 1.93
CA ILE A 64 13.83 -2.73 2.79
C ILE A 64 12.34 -2.46 3.04
N ALA A 65 11.95 -1.23 3.33
CA ALA A 65 10.54 -0.87 3.53
C ALA A 65 9.69 -1.17 2.27
N GLN A 66 10.20 -0.87 1.08
CA GLN A 66 9.52 -1.18 -0.18
C GLN A 66 9.46 -2.69 -0.48
N ILE A 67 10.51 -3.45 -0.17
CA ILE A 67 10.51 -4.92 -0.28
C ILE A 67 9.45 -5.52 0.64
N LEU A 68 9.39 -5.09 1.90
CA LEU A 68 8.39 -5.55 2.86
C LEU A 68 6.97 -5.24 2.39
N ALA A 69 6.72 -4.02 1.90
CA ALA A 69 5.43 -3.65 1.31
C ALA A 69 5.08 -4.53 0.10
N SER A 70 6.06 -4.85 -0.75
CA SER A 70 5.86 -5.73 -1.91
C SER A 70 5.53 -7.16 -1.52
N ILE A 71 6.20 -7.70 -0.50
CA ILE A 71 5.88 -9.01 0.07
C ILE A 71 4.47 -9.00 0.66
N LYS A 72 4.10 -7.97 1.45
CA LYS A 72 2.75 -7.81 1.99
C LYS A 72 1.69 -7.79 0.88
N MET A 73 1.93 -7.06 -0.21
CA MET A 73 1.06 -7.03 -1.37
C MET A 73 0.88 -8.41 -1.99
N CYS A 74 1.97 -9.14 -2.24
CA CYS A 74 1.92 -10.49 -2.80
C CYS A 74 1.13 -11.46 -1.90
N LEU A 75 1.36 -11.41 -0.59
CA LEU A 75 0.63 -12.22 0.39
C LEU A 75 -0.85 -11.86 0.43
N PHE A 76 -1.17 -10.56 0.40
CA PHE A 76 -2.56 -10.08 0.37
C PHE A 76 -3.29 -10.57 -0.89
N MET A 77 -2.67 -10.43 -2.07
CA MET A 77 -3.25 -10.89 -3.33
C MET A 77 -3.45 -12.41 -3.35
N ARG A 78 -2.48 -13.18 -2.84
CA ARG A 78 -2.60 -14.64 -2.73
C ARG A 78 -3.77 -15.06 -1.84
N ASN A 79 -3.99 -14.32 -0.76
CA ASN A 79 -5.03 -14.63 0.24
C ASN A 79 -6.35 -13.88 0.00
N VAL A 80 -6.49 -13.07 -1.05
CA VAL A 80 -7.65 -12.20 -1.28
C VAL A 80 -8.97 -12.97 -1.33
N ARG A 81 -8.95 -14.22 -1.81
CA ARG A 81 -10.12 -15.10 -1.83
C ARG A 81 -10.61 -15.41 -0.42
N ILE A 82 -9.69 -15.75 0.49
CA ILE A 82 -9.99 -16.04 1.90
C ILE A 82 -10.52 -14.76 2.58
N LEU A 83 -9.88 -13.62 2.31
CA LEU A 83 -10.31 -12.32 2.88
C LEU A 83 -11.73 -11.94 2.42
N LYS A 84 -12.09 -12.21 1.17
CA LYS A 84 -13.46 -12.02 0.66
C LYS A 84 -14.46 -12.96 1.32
N GLN A 85 -14.11 -14.24 1.48
CA GLN A 85 -14.96 -15.19 2.18
C GLN A 85 -15.20 -14.75 3.63
N LEU A 86 -14.15 -14.30 4.32
CA LEU A 86 -14.26 -13.73 5.65
C LEU A 86 -15.23 -12.54 5.68
N MET A 87 -15.12 -11.62 4.71
CA MET A 87 -16.05 -10.49 4.60
C MET A 87 -17.51 -10.91 4.37
N VAL A 88 -17.75 -11.99 3.62
CA VAL A 88 -19.10 -12.56 3.43
C VAL A 88 -19.60 -13.17 4.73
N THR A 89 -18.76 -13.94 5.43
CA THR A 89 -19.08 -14.53 6.74
C THR A 89 -19.44 -13.45 7.75
N LEU A 90 -18.68 -12.36 7.84
CA LEU A 90 -18.95 -11.22 8.73
C LEU A 90 -20.27 -10.48 8.42
N LYS A 91 -20.84 -10.66 7.23
CA LYS A 91 -22.15 -10.11 6.85
C LYS A 91 -23.32 -11.08 7.06
N SER A 92 -23.03 -12.33 7.40
CA SER A 92 -24.06 -13.34 7.64
C SER A 92 -24.91 -13.01 8.86
N ASP A 93 -26.09 -13.63 8.96
CA ASP A 93 -27.06 -13.39 10.03
C ASP A 93 -26.54 -13.71 11.44
N TYR A 94 -25.46 -14.49 11.53
CA TYR A 94 -24.77 -14.83 12.78
C TYR A 94 -24.01 -13.66 13.40
N PHE A 95 -23.47 -12.75 12.58
CA PHE A 95 -22.64 -11.62 13.03
C PHE A 95 -23.38 -10.27 12.95
N LYS A 96 -24.68 -10.29 12.67
CA LYS A 96 -25.51 -9.08 12.63
C LYS A 96 -25.69 -8.52 14.03
N VAL A 97 -25.41 -7.23 14.15
CA VAL A 97 -25.78 -6.41 15.33
C VAL A 97 -27.29 -6.28 15.36
N ARG A 98 -27.95 -6.83 16.40
CA ARG A 98 -29.42 -6.86 16.50
C ARG A 98 -29.97 -5.81 17.45
N THR A 99 -29.20 -5.43 18.47
CA THR A 99 -29.65 -4.56 19.55
C THR A 99 -28.94 -3.20 19.52
N ILE A 100 -29.62 -2.15 19.98
CA ILE A 100 -29.05 -0.78 20.10
C ILE A 100 -27.80 -0.78 20.99
N ARG A 101 -27.84 -1.51 22.12
CA ARG A 101 -26.68 -1.70 23.02
C ARG A 101 -25.47 -2.30 22.31
N GLN A 102 -25.68 -3.34 21.50
CA GLN A 102 -24.61 -3.96 20.69
C GLN A 102 -24.02 -2.96 19.68
N ARG A 103 -24.85 -2.09 19.11
CA ARG A 103 -24.39 -1.02 18.22
C ARG A 103 -23.56 0.01 18.95
N GLU A 104 -23.97 0.41 20.15
CA GLU A 104 -23.25 1.37 20.99
C GLU A 104 -21.88 0.86 21.44
N LEU A 105 -21.72 -0.45 21.62
CA LEU A 105 -20.43 -1.08 21.92
C LEU A 105 -19.46 -1.03 20.74
N ILE A 106 -19.95 -1.21 19.52
CA ILE A 106 -19.12 -1.30 18.30
C ILE A 106 -18.81 0.09 17.71
N GLN A 107 -19.72 1.06 17.88
CA GLN A 107 -19.63 2.38 17.27
C GLN A 107 -18.32 3.15 17.59
N PRO A 108 -17.81 3.18 18.85
CA PRO A 108 -16.55 3.84 19.18
C PRO A 108 -15.36 3.23 18.43
N ALA A 109 -15.30 1.89 18.35
CA ALA A 109 -14.23 1.18 17.66
C ALA A 109 -14.22 1.50 16.15
N LEU A 110 -15.38 1.54 15.50
CA LEU A 110 -15.48 1.97 14.10
C LEU A 110 -15.07 3.43 13.91
N SER A 111 -15.45 4.31 14.83
CA SER A 111 -15.10 5.73 14.78
C SER A 111 -13.58 5.92 14.87
N ILE A 112 -12.94 5.23 15.82
CA ILE A 112 -11.48 5.23 15.99
C ILE A 112 -10.83 4.73 14.70
N TRP A 113 -11.23 3.56 14.18
CA TRP A 113 -10.65 3.01 12.96
C TRP A 113 -10.81 3.93 11.75
N LYS A 114 -12.00 4.54 11.58
CA LYS A 114 -12.25 5.47 10.49
C LYS A 114 -11.37 6.72 10.62
N THR A 115 -11.23 7.24 11.83
CA THR A 115 -10.36 8.40 12.13
C THR A 115 -8.91 8.04 11.84
N THR A 116 -8.42 6.92 12.35
CA THR A 116 -7.07 6.39 12.08
C THR A 116 -6.81 6.26 10.58
N TYR A 117 -7.76 5.69 9.83
CA TYR A 117 -7.61 5.54 8.38
C TYR A 117 -7.48 6.88 7.66
N VAL A 118 -8.36 7.84 7.96
CA VAL A 118 -8.32 9.18 7.34
C VAL A 118 -7.03 9.91 7.69
N THR A 119 -6.61 9.88 8.95
CA THR A 119 -5.37 10.51 9.41
C THR A 119 -4.16 9.94 8.68
N PHE A 120 -3.98 8.62 8.67
CA PHE A 120 -2.85 8.01 7.96
C PHE A 120 -2.92 8.22 6.45
N TRP A 121 -4.11 8.23 5.85
CA TRP A 121 -4.27 8.52 4.43
C TRP A 121 -3.80 9.94 4.10
N ILE A 122 -4.15 10.94 4.90
CA ILE A 122 -3.70 12.33 4.72
C ILE A 122 -2.19 12.44 4.93
N LEU A 123 -1.65 11.81 5.98
CA LEU A 123 -0.21 11.84 6.28
C LEU A 123 0.60 11.24 5.13
N VAL A 124 0.25 10.03 4.66
CA VAL A 124 0.97 9.35 3.58
C VAL A 124 0.94 10.17 2.30
N ASN A 125 -0.23 10.70 1.90
CA ASN A 125 -0.33 11.52 0.69
C ASN A 125 0.48 12.81 0.81
N THR A 126 0.40 13.50 1.96
CA THR A 126 1.18 14.72 2.20
C THR A 126 2.68 14.43 2.13
N THR A 127 3.16 13.36 2.76
CA THR A 127 4.57 12.97 2.73
C THR A 127 5.02 12.67 1.31
N ILE A 128 4.25 11.91 0.52
CA ILE A 128 4.60 11.59 -0.87
C ILE A 128 4.65 12.86 -1.72
N VAL A 129 3.68 13.76 -1.57
CA VAL A 129 3.63 15.02 -2.33
C VAL A 129 4.83 15.91 -1.98
N LEU A 130 5.14 16.09 -0.69
CA LEU A 130 6.31 16.85 -0.27
C LEU A 130 7.58 16.23 -0.83
N TRP A 131 7.72 14.92 -0.69
CA TRP A 131 8.90 14.19 -1.13
C TRP A 131 9.08 14.21 -2.66
N ALA A 132 7.98 14.20 -3.43
CA ALA A 132 8.00 14.35 -4.87
C ALA A 132 8.18 15.80 -5.36
N ILE A 133 8.11 16.80 -4.48
CA ILE A 133 8.32 18.21 -4.85
C ILE A 133 9.70 18.70 -4.40
N LEU A 134 10.23 18.20 -3.27
CA LEU A 134 11.51 18.63 -2.71
C LEU A 134 12.67 18.60 -3.74
N PRO A 135 12.87 17.53 -4.54
CA PRO A 135 13.94 17.50 -5.53
C PRO A 135 13.79 18.55 -6.65
N LEU A 136 12.57 19.03 -6.92
CA LEU A 136 12.31 20.03 -7.96
C LEU A 136 12.79 21.44 -7.57
N PHE A 137 12.97 21.69 -6.27
CA PHE A 137 13.53 22.96 -5.78
C PHE A 137 15.06 22.98 -5.78
N ASN A 138 15.70 21.81 -5.92
CA ASN A 138 17.15 21.74 -6.05
C ASN A 138 17.57 22.18 -7.46
N LYS A 139 18.65 22.96 -7.54
CA LYS A 139 19.18 23.44 -8.83
C LYS A 139 19.77 22.33 -9.68
N GLU A 140 20.17 21.23 -9.04
CA GLU A 140 20.68 20.04 -9.70
C GLU A 140 19.55 19.04 -9.90
N LYS A 141 19.46 18.49 -11.12
CA LYS A 141 18.50 17.43 -11.45
C LYS A 141 18.88 16.17 -10.68
N ASP A 142 18.23 15.95 -9.56
CA ASP A 142 18.37 14.72 -8.79
C ASP A 142 17.12 13.86 -8.93
N LEU A 143 17.31 12.55 -8.95
CA LEU A 143 16.19 11.62 -8.90
C LEU A 143 15.66 11.55 -7.46
N PRO A 144 14.35 11.35 -7.27
CA PRO A 144 13.77 11.24 -5.94
C PRO A 144 14.46 10.14 -5.12
N PHE A 145 14.66 8.96 -5.70
CA PHE A 145 15.45 7.89 -5.10
C PHE A 145 16.74 7.67 -5.88
N LYS A 146 17.84 7.49 -5.15
CA LYS A 146 19.08 7.01 -5.72
C LYS A 146 18.90 5.57 -6.22
N ALA A 147 19.13 5.38 -7.51
CA ALA A 147 18.93 4.10 -8.20
C ALA A 147 19.87 3.99 -9.41
N LEU A 148 20.29 2.77 -9.75
CA LEU A 148 21.22 2.52 -10.84
C LEU A 148 20.43 2.04 -12.05
N PHE A 149 20.28 2.92 -13.05
CA PHE A 149 19.64 2.58 -14.32
C PHE A 149 20.69 2.24 -15.38
N PRO A 150 20.39 1.32 -16.32
CA PRO A 150 21.32 0.95 -17.40
C PRO A 150 21.39 2.00 -18.53
N TYR A 151 20.73 3.14 -18.36
CA TYR A 151 20.63 4.23 -19.33
C TYR A 151 20.94 5.56 -18.65
N ASP A 152 21.31 6.57 -19.45
CA ASP A 152 21.56 7.91 -18.94
C ASP A 152 20.26 8.57 -18.46
N THR A 153 20.19 8.85 -17.17
CA THR A 153 19.04 9.47 -16.51
C THR A 153 19.13 10.99 -16.45
N THR A 154 20.21 11.60 -16.94
CA THR A 154 20.42 13.06 -16.85
C THR A 154 19.79 13.83 -18.02
N ALA A 155 19.67 13.17 -19.18
CA ALA A 155 19.13 13.76 -20.39
C ALA A 155 17.59 13.78 -20.40
N SER A 156 17.01 14.91 -20.83
CA SER A 156 15.58 14.99 -21.14
C SER A 156 15.31 14.30 -22.48
N PRO A 157 14.23 13.49 -22.65
CA PRO A 157 13.06 13.31 -21.77
C PRO A 157 13.15 12.14 -20.77
N ILE A 158 14.28 11.42 -20.74
CA ILE A 158 14.45 10.17 -19.98
C ILE A 158 14.45 10.44 -18.47
N TYR A 159 15.02 11.58 -18.05
CA TYR A 159 14.97 12.06 -16.67
C TYR A 159 13.52 12.15 -16.17
N GLU A 160 12.66 12.86 -16.90
CA GLU A 160 11.27 13.12 -16.49
C GLU A 160 10.44 11.82 -16.45
N ILE A 161 10.67 10.91 -17.39
CA ILE A 161 10.02 9.59 -17.41
C ILE A 161 10.45 8.77 -16.19
N THR A 162 11.75 8.75 -15.89
CA THR A 162 12.29 7.98 -14.75
C THR A 162 11.82 8.56 -13.42
N TYR A 163 11.74 9.89 -13.33
CA TYR A 163 11.20 10.61 -12.20
C TYR A 163 9.74 10.21 -11.94
N LEU A 164 8.89 10.28 -12.96
CA LEU A 164 7.48 9.88 -12.86
C LEU A 164 7.33 8.40 -12.50
N HIS A 165 8.15 7.53 -13.07
CA HIS A 165 8.16 6.11 -12.72
C HIS A 165 8.44 5.89 -11.22
N GLN A 166 9.45 6.55 -10.66
CA GLN A 166 9.76 6.44 -9.23
C GLN A 166 8.63 6.99 -8.35
N VAL A 167 8.07 8.15 -8.68
CA VAL A 167 6.97 8.78 -7.93
C VAL A 167 5.71 7.91 -7.95
N ILE A 168 5.34 7.38 -9.12
CA ILE A 168 4.19 6.47 -9.25
C ILE A 168 4.45 5.16 -8.49
N GLY A 169 5.67 4.61 -8.59
CA GLY A 169 6.06 3.39 -7.89
C GLY A 169 5.93 3.51 -6.37
N ILE A 170 6.49 4.57 -5.77
CA ILE A 170 6.37 4.79 -4.32
C ILE A 170 4.92 5.08 -3.92
N PHE A 171 4.18 5.85 -4.72
CA PHE A 171 2.77 6.14 -4.44
C PHE A 171 1.95 4.85 -4.37
N LEU A 172 2.05 4.00 -5.39
CA LEU A 172 1.35 2.72 -5.43
C LEU A 172 1.75 1.82 -4.26
N CYS A 173 3.06 1.73 -3.98
CA CYS A 173 3.61 0.90 -2.91
C CYS A 173 3.12 1.34 -1.51
N ALA A 174 3.24 2.63 -1.20
CA ALA A 174 2.83 3.20 0.08
C ALA A 174 1.31 3.10 0.27
N MET A 175 0.53 3.43 -0.76
CA MET A 175 -0.92 3.34 -0.71
C MET A 175 -1.40 1.89 -0.55
N ALA A 176 -0.79 0.94 -1.24
CA ALA A 176 -1.08 -0.47 -1.07
C ALA A 176 -0.78 -0.95 0.35
N SER A 177 0.42 -0.68 0.86
CA SER A 177 0.83 -1.06 2.22
C SER A 177 -0.13 -0.50 3.27
N LEU A 178 -0.44 0.80 3.20
CA LEU A 178 -1.39 1.46 4.10
C LEU A 178 -2.77 0.78 4.09
N ASN A 179 -3.33 0.55 2.90
CA ASN A 179 -4.68 0.02 2.81
C ASN A 179 -4.76 -1.45 3.24
N ILE A 180 -3.70 -2.23 3.03
CA ILE A 180 -3.59 -3.61 3.54
C ILE A 180 -3.55 -3.60 5.07
N ASP A 181 -2.66 -2.80 5.67
CA ASP A 181 -2.50 -2.76 7.13
C ASP A 181 -3.80 -2.30 7.82
N ILE A 182 -4.44 -1.26 7.30
CA ILE A 182 -5.71 -0.76 7.84
C ILE A 182 -6.86 -1.76 7.62
N PHE A 183 -6.86 -2.49 6.50
CA PHE A 183 -7.84 -3.55 6.27
C PHE A 183 -7.70 -4.67 7.29
N MET A 184 -6.47 -5.13 7.55
CA MET A 184 -6.20 -6.14 8.56
C MET A 184 -6.58 -5.65 9.97
N ALA A 185 -6.26 -4.39 10.30
CA ALA A 185 -6.70 -3.76 11.55
C ALA A 185 -8.24 -3.71 11.68
N ALA A 186 -8.96 -3.47 10.58
CA ALA A 186 -10.42 -3.50 10.57
C ALA A 186 -10.96 -4.89 10.92
N LEU A 187 -10.37 -5.94 10.34
CA LEU A 187 -10.76 -7.32 10.60
C LEU A 187 -10.51 -7.70 12.07
N MET A 188 -9.34 -7.36 12.61
CA MET A 188 -9.03 -7.62 14.02
C MET A 188 -9.99 -6.87 14.96
N MET A 189 -10.30 -5.61 14.66
CA MET A 189 -11.26 -4.83 15.44
C MET A 189 -12.67 -5.43 15.39
N ILE A 190 -13.14 -5.89 14.22
CA ILE A 190 -14.44 -6.56 14.10
C ILE A 190 -14.45 -7.84 14.93
N VAL A 191 -13.39 -8.66 14.86
CA VAL A 191 -13.29 -9.90 15.64
C VAL A 191 -13.34 -9.60 17.14
N GLY A 192 -12.55 -8.63 17.62
CA GLY A 192 -12.57 -8.22 19.03
C GLY A 192 -13.96 -7.76 19.49
N ALA A 193 -14.62 -6.93 18.68
CA ALA A 193 -15.95 -6.46 19.00
C ALA A 193 -17.00 -7.58 19.03
N GLN A 194 -16.86 -8.62 18.20
CA GLN A 194 -17.72 -9.81 18.26
C GLN A 194 -17.46 -10.66 19.51
N CYS A 195 -16.21 -10.75 19.98
CA CYS A 195 -15.90 -11.40 21.25
C CYS A 195 -16.55 -10.66 22.43
N ASP A 196 -16.48 -9.32 22.45
CA ASP A 196 -17.10 -8.52 23.50
C ASP A 196 -18.63 -8.69 23.52
N LEU A 197 -19.25 -8.78 22.33
CA LEU A 197 -20.69 -9.05 22.22
C LEU A 197 -21.09 -10.42 22.78
N LEU A 198 -20.27 -11.45 22.58
CA LEU A 198 -20.53 -12.79 23.12
C LEU A 198 -20.38 -12.87 24.65
N CYS A 199 -19.61 -11.95 25.24
CA CYS A 199 -19.45 -11.85 26.69
C CYS A 199 -20.54 -11.00 27.37
N ASP A 200 -21.33 -10.24 26.61
CA ASP A 200 -22.41 -9.37 27.13
C ASP A 200 -23.79 -10.09 27.16
N ASP A 201 -23.84 -11.38 26.77
CA ASP A 201 -24.96 -12.31 26.98
C ASP A 201 -24.87 -13.01 28.35
#